data_AF-A0A4Q5ZRR3-F1
#
_entry.id   AF-A0A4Q5ZRR3-F1
#
_cell.length_a   1.000
_cell.length_b   1.000
_cell.length_c   1.000
_cell.angle_alpha   90.00
_cell.angle_beta   90.00
_cell.angle_gamma   90.00
#
_symmetry.space_group_name_H-M   'P 1'
#
loop_
_entity.id
_entity.type
_entity.pdbx_description
1 polymer ?
#
loop_
_entity_poly.entity_id
_entity_poly.type
_entity_poly.pdbx_seq_one_letter_code
_entity_poly.pdbx_strand_id
1 'polypeptide(L)' 'MTFRSTIWMPVRVMQVLRSGYGKYALDDAEKVSSNGQVFYQLELQARTRMDVHIVVNEDGQEAKGQTYWD' A
#
# COMPACT_ATOMS: atom_id res chain seq x y z
N MET A 1 -14.69 4.72 4.40
CA MET A 1 -13.21 4.69 4.43
C MET A 1 -12.71 6.09 4.16
N THR A 2 -12.05 6.71 5.12
CA THR A 2 -11.46 8.04 4.96
C THR A 2 -9.95 7.85 4.98
N PHE A 3 -9.32 7.89 3.81
CA PHE A 3 -7.85 7.88 3.70
C PHE A 3 -7.37 9.29 4.07
N ARG A 4 -6.53 9.42 5.11
CA ARG A 4 -5.90 10.71 5.44
C ARG A 4 -4.92 11.04 4.30
N SER A 5 -5.30 12.00 3.46
CA SER A 5 -4.57 12.60 2.35
C SER A 5 -3.50 11.72 1.66
N THR A 6 -3.94 10.77 0.82
CA THR A 6 -3.10 9.97 -0.09
C THR A 6 -2.86 10.67 -1.44
N ILE A 7 -2.83 12.01 -1.49
CA ILE A 7 -2.70 12.80 -2.73
C ILE A 7 -1.41 12.44 -3.52
N TRP A 8 -0.42 11.89 -2.84
CA TRP A 8 0.86 11.45 -3.41
C TRP A 8 0.85 10.01 -3.96
N MET A 9 -0.21 9.22 -3.74
CA MET A 9 -0.31 7.84 -4.23
C MET A 9 -0.92 7.78 -5.64
N PRO A 10 -0.32 7.04 -6.58
CA PRO A 10 -0.86 6.84 -7.92
C PRO A 10 -2.25 6.21 -7.89
N VAL A 11 -3.08 6.57 -8.87
CA VAL A 11 -4.43 6.02 -9.02
C VAL A 11 -4.44 4.49 -9.06
N ARG A 12 -3.43 3.88 -9.68
CA ARG A 12 -3.29 2.42 -9.77
C ARG A 12 -3.06 1.76 -8.42
N VAL A 13 -2.23 2.35 -7.56
CA VAL A 13 -2.03 1.87 -6.18
C VAL A 13 -3.33 2.00 -5.37
N MET A 14 -4.05 3.12 -5.53
CA MET A 14 -5.37 3.30 -4.91
C MET A 14 -6.41 2.28 -5.40
N GLN A 15 -6.32 1.82 -6.66
CA GLN A 15 -7.18 0.76 -7.18
C GLN A 15 -6.88 -0.58 -6.52
N VAL A 16 -5.61 -0.93 -6.28
CA VAL A 16 -5.22 -2.15 -5.54
C VAL A 16 -5.86 -2.17 -4.15
N LEU A 17 -5.76 -1.06 -3.41
CA LEU A 17 -6.38 -0.95 -2.09
C LEU A 17 -7.89 -1.15 -2.13
N ARG A 18 -8.57 -0.56 -3.12
CA ARG A 18 -10.03 -0.66 -3.25
C ARG A 18 -10.49 -2.05 -3.66
N SER A 19 -9.80 -2.72 -4.58
CA SER A 19 -10.21 -4.01 -5.13
C SER A 19 -9.79 -5.19 -4.26
N GLY A 20 -8.56 -5.17 -3.72
CA GLY A 20 -7.99 -6.26 -2.94
C GLY A 20 -8.23 -6.12 -1.43
N TYR A 21 -8.28 -4.88 -0.94
CA TYR A 21 -8.20 -4.58 0.50
C TYR A 21 -9.36 -3.73 1.01
N GLY A 22 -10.52 -3.73 0.34
CA GLY A 22 -11.68 -2.90 0.70
C GLY A 22 -12.28 -3.11 2.10
N LYS A 23 -11.83 -4.14 2.84
CA LYS A 23 -12.19 -4.38 4.26
C LYS A 23 -11.14 -3.87 5.26
N TYR A 24 -10.02 -3.35 4.80
CA TYR A 24 -8.90 -2.86 5.60
C TYR A 24 -8.76 -1.34 5.46
N ALA A 25 -8.51 -0.65 6.56
CA ALA A 25 -8.08 0.75 6.50
C ALA A 25 -6.58 0.81 6.22
N LEU A 26 -6.16 1.78 5.41
CA LEU A 26 -4.74 2.14 5.31
C LEU A 26 -4.36 2.82 6.63
N ASP A 27 -3.42 2.22 7.35
CA ASP A 27 -2.88 2.79 8.59
C ASP A 27 -1.68 3.67 8.29
N ASP A 28 -0.69 3.10 7.63
CA ASP A 28 0.52 3.79 7.21
C ASP A 28 0.85 3.54 5.73
N ALA A 29 1.54 4.49 5.13
CA ALA A 29 1.97 4.45 3.75
C ALA A 29 3.26 5.25 3.55
N GLU A 30 4.26 4.59 2.97
CA GLU A 30 5.54 5.21 2.64
C GLU A 30 5.91 4.99 1.17
N LYS A 31 6.51 6.03 0.56
CA LYS A 31 7.10 5.96 -0.77
C LYS A 31 8.57 5.58 -0.66
N VAL A 32 8.95 4.46 -1.27
CA VAL A 32 10.32 3.95 -1.27
C VAL A 32 10.91 4.04 -2.68
N SER A 33 12.10 4.61 -2.81
CA SER A 33 12.86 4.60 -4.06
C SER A 33 14.00 3.58 -3.93
N SER A 34 13.97 2.52 -4.74
CA SER A 34 14.96 1.43 -4.71
C SER A 34 15.32 1.01 -6.12
N ASN A 35 16.62 0.93 -6.42
CA ASN A 35 17.14 0.53 -7.75
C ASN A 35 16.54 1.31 -8.93
N GLY A 36 16.27 2.60 -8.75
CA GLY A 36 15.65 3.45 -9.77
C GLY A 36 14.15 3.20 -9.99
N GLN A 37 13.53 2.35 -9.18
CA GLN A 37 12.10 2.08 -9.17
C GLN A 37 11.45 2.69 -7.92
N VAL A 38 10.17 3.04 -8.04
CA VAL A 38 9.36 3.56 -6.94
C VAL A 38 8.39 2.48 -6.47
N PHE A 39 8.36 2.29 -5.17
CA PHE A 39 7.46 1.41 -4.46
C PHE A 39 6.67 2.17 -3.40
N TYR A 40 5.54 1.59 -3.02
CA TYR A 40 4.63 2.06 -1.99
C TYR A 40 4.47 0.92 -1.00
N GLN A 41 5.05 1.07 0.19
CA GLN A 41 4.81 0.13 1.28
C GLN A 41 3.63 0.61 2.09
N LEU A 42 2.69 -0.29 2.36
CA LEU A 42 1.38 0.03 2.92
C LEU A 42 1.10 -0.93 4.06
N GLU A 43 0.83 -0.37 5.23
CA GLU A 43 0.30 -1.09 6.38
C GLU A 43 -1.22 -0.97 6.38
N LEU A 44 -1.89 -2.12 6.40
CA LEU A 44 -3.34 -2.24 6.28
C LEU A 44 -3.91 -2.91 7.51
N GLN A 45 -4.73 -2.19 8.26
CA GLN A 45 -5.34 -2.70 9.49
C GLN A 45 -6.83 -2.98 9.33
N ALA A 46 -7.34 -3.95 10.07
CA ALA A 46 -8.77 -4.20 10.16
C ALA A 46 -9.17 -4.66 11.57
N ARG A 47 -10.33 -4.19 12.04
CA ARG A 47 -10.81 -4.47 13.41
C ARG A 47 -10.91 -5.96 13.77
N THR A 48 -11.09 -6.83 12.78
CA THR A 48 -11.37 -8.27 12.98
C THR A 48 -10.37 -9.16 12.25
N ARG A 49 -9.27 -8.61 11.73
CA ARG A 49 -8.26 -9.36 10.98
C ARG A 49 -6.87 -8.90 11.40
N MET A 50 -5.87 -9.75 11.21
CA MET A 50 -4.48 -9.34 11.38
C MET A 50 -4.11 -8.26 10.36
N ASP A 51 -3.18 -7.40 10.74
CA ASP A 51 -2.63 -6.38 9.87
C ASP A 51 -1.89 -7.02 8.70
N VAL A 52 -1.90 -6.31 7.58
CA VAL A 52 -1.32 -6.76 6.32
C VAL A 52 -0.35 -5.71 5.83
N HIS A 53 0.87 -6.14 5.55
CA HIS A 53 1.88 -5.33 4.89
C HIS A 53 1.95 -5.72 3.43
N ILE A 54 1.80 -4.73 2.54
CA ILE A 54 1.99 -4.92 1.11
C ILE A 54 2.96 -3.90 0.56
N VAL A 55 3.63 -4.30 -0.52
CA VAL A 55 4.46 -3.40 -1.33
C VAL A 55 3.88 -3.40 -2.75
N VAL A 56 3.64 -2.21 -3.29
CA VAL A 56 3.04 -2.02 -4.62
C VAL A 56 3.91 -1.07 -5.42
N ASN A 57 4.16 -1.34 -6.70
CA ASN A 57 4.87 -0.40 -7.59
C ASN A 57 3.93 0.68 -8.15
N GLU A 58 4.47 1.67 -8.87
CA GLU A 58 3.68 2.76 -9.49
C GLU A 58 2.57 2.26 -10.44
N ASP A 59 2.76 1.07 -11.03
CA ASP A 59 1.79 0.45 -11.94
C ASP A 59 0.66 -0.32 -11.23
N GLY A 60 0.65 -0.34 -9.89
CA GLY A 60 -0.36 -1.06 -9.12
C GLY A 60 -0.15 -2.58 -9.09
N GLN A 61 1.09 -3.04 -9.28
CA GLN A 61 1.44 -4.46 -9.14
C GLN A 61 2.06 -4.69 -7.76
N GLU A 62 1.58 -5.72 -7.06
CA GLU A 62 2.16 -6.15 -5.80
C GLU A 62 3.55 -6.76 -6.02
N ALA A 63 4.57 -6.19 -5.39
CA ALA A 63 5.93 -6.71 -5.36
C ALA A 63 6.06 -7.77 -4.25
N LYS A 64 5.44 -8.94 -4.48
CA LYS A 64 5.40 -10.02 -3.48
C LYS A 64 6.82 -10.44 -3.06
N GLY A 65 7.04 -10.53 -1.74
CA GLY A 65 8.33 -10.89 -1.16
C GLY A 65 9.30 -9.72 -0.96
N GLN A 66 8.91 -8.49 -1.33
CA GLN A 66 9.62 -7.28 -0.92
C GLN A 66 9.00 -6.71 0.35
N THR A 67 9.86 -6.26 1.26
CA THR A 67 9.52 -5.44 2.43
C THR A 67 10.62 -4.40 2.57
N TYR A 68 10.23 -3.18 2.95
CA TYR A 68 11.18 -2.12 3.31
C TYR A 68 10.93 -1.62 4.74
N TRP A 69 10.13 -2.38 5.50
CA TRP A 69 10.02 -2.26 6.94
C TRP A 69 11.23 -2.95 7.58
N ASP A 70 12.05 -2.19 8.31
CA ASP A 70 13.17 -2.69 9.13
C ASP A 70 12.67 -3.24 10.47
#